data_AF-A0A4Q5TB13-F1
#
_entry.id   AF-A0A4Q5TB13-F1
#
_cell.length_a   1.000
_cell.length_b   1.000
_cell.length_c   1.000
_cell.angle_alpha   90.00
_cell.angle_beta   90.00
_cell.angle_gamma   90.00
#
_symmetry.space_group_name_H-M   'P 1'
#
loop_
_entity.id
_entity.type
_entity.pdbx_description
1 polymer ?
#
loop_
_entity_poly.entity_id
_entity_poly.type
_entity_poly.pdbx_seq_one_letter_code
_entity_poly.pdbx_strand_id
1 'polypeptide(L)' 'VYFKAQCDFTERKDVADFFYSLDGKSWTSIGTQLKMTYTIPHFMGYRFGLFNYATKNVGGFADFDFFRIGDKVSKK' A
#
# COMPACT_ATOMS: atom_id res chain seq x y z
N VAL A 1 -12.13 -4.59 -7.28
CA VAL A 1 -11.19 -5.00 -6.20
C VAL A 1 -10.66 -3.73 -5.54
N TYR A 2 -10.44 -3.76 -4.23
CA TYR A 2 -9.88 -2.64 -3.48
C TYR A 2 -8.57 -3.07 -2.81
N PHE A 3 -7.66 -2.12 -2.66
CA PHE A 3 -6.37 -2.31 -1.99
C PHE A 3 -6.23 -1.31 -0.85
N LYS A 4 -5.57 -1.74 0.22
CA LYS A 4 -5.24 -0.90 1.38
C LYS A 4 -3.83 -1.22 1.86
N ALA A 5 -3.05 -0.17 2.12
CA ALA A 5 -1.80 -0.25 2.87
C ALA A 5 -1.96 0.54 4.17
N GLN A 6 -1.53 -0.03 5.29
CA GLN A 6 -1.51 0.64 6.58
C GLN A 6 -0.06 0.78 7.03
N CYS A 7 0.34 1.99 7.42
CA CYS A 7 1.67 2.27 7.90
C CYS A 7 1.61 2.61 9.39
N ASP A 8 2.42 1.94 10.21
CA ASP A 8 2.62 2.26 11.62
C ASP A 8 4.02 2.86 11.79
N PHE A 9 4.05 4.18 11.99
CA PHE A 9 5.24 4.97 12.28
C PHE A 9 5.38 5.29 13.78
N THR A 10 4.46 4.81 14.63
CA THR A 10 4.51 5.07 16.07
C THR A 10 5.81 4.53 16.63
N GLU A 11 6.48 5.34 17.46
CA GLU A 11 7.74 4.95 18.13
C GLU A 11 8.81 4.40 17.17
N ARG A 12 8.83 4.88 15.91
CA ARG A 12 9.77 4.43 14.87
C ARG A 12 9.67 2.92 14.57
N LYS A 13 8.48 2.33 14.74
CA LYS A 13 8.25 0.95 14.28
C LYS A 13 8.51 0.82 12.80
N ASP A 14 8.11 1.82 12.00
CA ASP A 14 8.36 1.89 10.57
C ASP A 14 7.96 0.58 9.88
N VAL A 15 6.71 0.16 10.07
CA VAL A 15 6.16 -1.07 9.46
C VAL A 15 4.91 -0.80 8.63
N ALA A 16 4.67 -1.62 7.61
CA ALA A 16 3.46 -1.55 6.82
C ALA A 16 2.82 -2.92 6.59
N ASP A 17 1.49 -2.96 6.71
CA ASP A 17 0.65 -4.14 6.47
C ASP A 17 -0.28 -3.90 5.26
N PHE A 18 -0.51 -4.94 4.45
CA PHE A 18 -1.25 -4.85 3.20
C PHE A 18 -2.52 -5.71 3.21
N PHE A 19 -3.57 -5.19 2.57
CA PHE A 19 -4.88 -5.82 2.55
C PHE A 19 -5.54 -5.65 1.19
N TYR A 20 -6.44 -6.58 0.86
CA TYR A 20 -7.37 -6.45 -0.26
C TYR A 20 -8.81 -6.64 0.20
N SER A 21 -9.75 -6.20 -0.64
CA SER A 21 -11.19 -6.41 -0.45
C SER A 21 -11.89 -6.60 -1.78
N LEU A 22 -12.88 -7.51 -1.81
CA LEU A 22 -13.71 -7.77 -2.99
C LEU A 22 -15.06 -7.01 -2.94
N ASP A 23 -15.51 -6.63 -1.75
CA ASP A 23 -16.80 -5.98 -1.49
C ASP A 23 -16.66 -4.52 -0.99
N GLY A 24 -15.43 -4.05 -0.76
CA GLY A 24 -15.13 -2.73 -0.21
C GLY A 24 -15.43 -2.59 1.28
N LYS A 25 -15.84 -3.66 1.96
CA LYS A 25 -16.28 -3.68 3.36
C LYS A 25 -15.42 -4.61 4.21
N SER A 26 -15.23 -5.84 3.73
CA SER A 26 -14.46 -6.89 4.37
C SER A 26 -13.03 -6.87 3.85
N TRP A 27 -12.06 -6.76 4.75
CA TRP A 27 -10.64 -6.64 4.39
C TRP A 27 -9.86 -7.87 4.82
N THR A 28 -9.13 -8.47 3.88
CA THR A 28 -8.28 -9.65 4.12
C THR A 28 -6.82 -9.25 4.00
N SER A 29 -6.00 -9.64 4.98
CA SER A 29 -4.55 -9.42 4.95
C SER A 29 -3.90 -10.24 3.82
N ILE A 30 -2.87 -9.69 3.19
CA ILE A 30 -2.12 -10.36 2.13
C ILE A 30 -0.62 -10.06 2.24
N GLY A 31 0.21 -11.10 2.13
CA GLY A 31 1.66 -10.99 2.22
C GLY A 31 2.18 -10.92 3.66
N THR A 32 3.41 -10.47 3.80
CA THR A 32 4.09 -10.28 5.10
C THR A 32 4.24 -8.80 5.42
N GLN A 33 4.38 -8.47 6.71
CA GLN A 33 4.65 -7.11 7.15
C GLN A 33 5.96 -6.60 6.52
N LEU A 34 5.90 -5.41 5.93
CA LEU A 34 7.07 -4.70 5.44
C LEU A 34 7.73 -3.96 6.59
N LYS A 35 9.03 -4.21 6.82
CA LYS A 35 9.87 -3.35 7.64
C LYS A 35 10.50 -2.27 6.76
N MET A 36 10.11 -1.02 6.96
CA MET A 36 10.57 0.12 6.17
C MET A 36 11.99 0.53 6.56
N THR A 37 12.80 0.91 5.56
CA THR A 37 14.18 1.37 5.74
C THR A 37 14.39 2.72 5.04
N TYR A 38 14.90 3.70 5.78
CA TYR A 38 15.27 5.00 5.21
C TYR A 38 16.73 4.96 4.75
N THR A 39 16.97 5.04 3.43
CA THR A 39 18.31 4.90 2.85
C THR A 39 18.67 6.10 1.95
N ILE A 40 19.97 6.41 1.88
CA ILE A 40 20.50 7.62 1.23
C ILE A 40 20.52 7.61 -0.31
N PRO A 41 20.42 6.51 -1.09
CA PRO A 41 20.35 6.69 -2.53
C PRO A 41 19.03 7.38 -2.96
N HIS A 42 17.96 7.29 -2.15
CA HIS A 42 16.69 7.94 -2.44
C HIS A 42 16.41 9.21 -1.62
N PHE A 43 16.92 9.31 -0.38
CA PHE A 43 16.74 10.46 0.51
C PHE A 43 15.29 11.01 0.53
N MET A 44 14.31 10.10 0.54
CA MET A 44 12.88 10.40 0.53
C MET A 44 12.15 9.50 1.52
N GLY A 45 11.14 10.06 2.20
CA GLY A 45 10.21 9.27 2.99
C GLY A 45 9.39 8.33 2.10
N TYR A 46 8.83 7.28 2.71
CA TYR A 46 7.92 6.37 2.03
C TYR A 46 6.68 7.10 1.50
N ARG A 47 6.18 6.67 0.34
CA ARG A 47 5.01 7.24 -0.34
C ARG A 47 4.07 6.13 -0.79
N PHE A 48 2.78 6.41 -0.83
CA PHE A 48 1.82 5.55 -1.53
C PHE A 48 1.95 5.77 -3.05
N GLY A 49 1.80 4.69 -3.82
CA GLY A 49 1.89 4.74 -5.28
C GLY A 49 0.85 3.82 -5.93
N LEU A 50 0.18 4.35 -6.95
CA LEU A 50 -0.63 3.58 -7.89
C LEU A 50 0.24 3.31 -9.11
N PHE A 51 0.31 2.06 -9.56
CA PHE A 51 1.17 1.68 -10.69
C PHE A 51 0.47 0.67 -11.61
N ASN A 52 0.80 0.75 -12.89
CA ASN A 52 0.43 -0.22 -13.91
C ASN A 52 1.57 -0.27 -14.94
N TYR A 53 2.13 -1.45 -15.19
CA TYR A 53 3.19 -1.66 -16.17
C TYR A 53 3.12 -3.07 -16.74
N ALA A 54 3.58 -3.24 -17.99
CA ALA A 54 3.60 -4.53 -18.67
C ALA A 54 5.02 -5.12 -18.69
N THR A 55 5.13 -6.44 -18.51
CA THR A 55 6.41 -7.18 -18.61
C THR A 55 6.54 -8.00 -19.90
N LYS A 56 5.44 -8.18 -20.64
CA LYS A 56 5.39 -8.99 -21.87
C LYS A 56 4.79 -8.22 -23.04
N ASN A 57 3.50 -7.90 -22.96
CA ASN A 57 2.78 -7.22 -24.04
C ASN A 57 2.23 -5.88 -23.54
N VAL A 58 2.52 -4.81 -24.25
CA VAL A 58 2.02 -3.46 -23.96
C VAL A 58 0.60 -3.26 -24.49
N GLY A 59 -0.09 -2.22 -24.01
CA GLY A 59 -1.44 -1.83 -24.47
C GLY A 59 -2.57 -2.07 -23.47
N GLY A 60 -2.31 -2.76 -22.35
CA GLY A 60 -3.26 -2.88 -21.25
C GLY A 60 -3.38 -1.59 -20.41
N PHE A 61 -4.53 -1.39 -19.77
CA PHE A 61 -4.81 -0.26 -18.89
C PHE A 61 -5.46 -0.72 -17.58
N ALA A 62 -5.45 0.16 -16.58
CA ALA A 62 -6.11 -0.05 -15.30
C ALA A 62 -6.79 1.27 -14.87
N ASP A 63 -8.08 1.19 -14.55
CA ASP A 63 -8.86 2.35 -14.13
C ASP A 63 -8.94 2.39 -12.60
N PHE A 64 -8.49 3.50 -12.02
CA PHE A 64 -8.50 3.74 -10.57
C PHE A 64 -9.61 4.73 -10.23
N ASP A 65 -10.70 4.22 -9.65
CA ASP A 65 -11.88 5.04 -9.32
C ASP A 65 -11.58 6.10 -8.23
N PHE A 66 -10.81 5.74 -7.21
CA PHE A 66 -10.41 6.67 -6.16
C PHE A 66 -9.12 6.27 -5.44
N PHE A 67 -8.49 7.29 -4.84
CA PHE A 67 -7.47 7.14 -3.81
C PHE A 67 -7.94 7.82 -2.53
N ARG A 68 -8.01 7.06 -1.42
CA ARG A 68 -8.45 7.56 -0.11
C ARG A 68 -7.35 7.38 0.90
N ILE A 69 -7.10 8.41 1.69
CA ILE A 69 -6.14 8.42 2.79
C ILE A 69 -6.86 8.73 4.10
N GLY A 70 -6.46 8.06 5.17
CA GLY A 70 -6.94 8.31 6.53
C GLY A 70 -5.79 8.26 7.52
N ASP A 71 -5.95 8.93 8.64
CA ASP A 71 -4.96 9.07 9.72
C ASP A 71 -5.08 7.97 10.78
N LYS A 72 -5.95 6.97 10.57
CA LYS A 72 -6.22 5.87 11.51
C LYS A 72 -5.76 4.54 10.96
N VAL A 73 -5.00 3.81 11.77
CA VAL A 73 -4.71 2.40 11.57
C VAL A 73 -5.82 1.57 12.23
N SER A 74 -6.19 0.44 11.61
CA SER A 74 -7.15 -0.50 12.20
C SER A 74 -6.57 -1.06 13.48
N LYS A 75 -7.33 -1.09 14.58
CA LYS A 75 -6.90 -1.81 15.78
C LYS A 75 -6.81 -3.30 15.43
N LYS A 76 -5.72 -3.95 15.85
CA LYS A 76 -5.58 -5.40 15.78
C LYS A 76 -6.56 -6.07 16.73
#